data_AF-A0ABD1WWK9-F1
#
_entry.id   AF-A0ABD1WWK9-F1
#
_cell.length_a   1.000
_cell.length_b   1.000
_cell.length_c   1.000
_cell.angle_alpha   90.00
_cell.angle_beta   90.00
_cell.angle_gamma   90.00
#
_symmetry.space_group_name_H-M   'P 1'
#
loop_
_entity.id
_entity.type
_entity.pdbx_description
1 polymer ?
#
loop_
_entity_poly.entity_id
_entity_poly.type
_entity_poly.pdbx_seq_one_letter_code
_entity_poly.pdbx_strand_id
1 'polypeptide(L)'
;MANSCCCYHLSHKLRSSISSLRNLPLTSSPFTRRRLKFPVSPSRRTHTLSAANHVHRCGFTWDDVFKLAETQQNDSSDLQGFFEKVKLCNRNSEMQCEFIPFVLEKRIVGYVHNRFADHLRGSEDVFIFPDDTSYGGNFGCYITLHPMIRTIEDRTRAVEDVIKCLGEELIPGIRNELYPVTSSFGMPEFFSLERAAAPYFGIKAYGVHMNGYVERDGQKYLWIGKRSEVKPTYPGMLDHLVAGGMPHGISCGENLVKECEEEAGIPRSISSGATAVGAVSYMDIDGYRFKRDVLFCYDLKLPEGFIPKNEDGEVESFKLVPVTHVANIIRRTQFFKANCNLVIIDFLFRHGYIKPEDLGYLELLQSLRSGDCS
;
A
#
# COMPACT_ATOMS: atom_id res chain seq x y z
N MET A 1 -11.73 25.02 49.21
CA MET A 1 -10.93 24.82 50.44
C MET A 1 -9.71 24.00 50.06
N ALA A 2 -8.55 24.64 50.11
CA ALA A 2 -7.27 24.00 49.92
C ALA A 2 -6.94 23.11 51.14
N ASN A 3 -6.23 22.01 50.94
CA ASN A 3 -5.33 21.53 51.97
C ASN A 3 -4.09 20.89 51.35
N SER A 4 -2.97 21.54 51.68
CA SER A 4 -1.58 21.14 51.48
C SER A 4 -1.04 20.68 52.83
N CYS A 5 -0.28 19.59 52.86
CA CYS A 5 0.74 19.27 53.87
C CYS A 5 1.59 18.13 53.30
N CYS A 6 2.80 18.36 52.80
CA CYS A 6 4.06 18.73 53.46
C CYS A 6 4.75 17.56 54.20
N CYS A 7 6.04 17.45 53.89
CA CYS A 7 6.98 16.36 54.06
C CYS A 7 7.42 16.11 55.51
N TYR A 8 7.89 14.89 55.78
CA TYR A 8 8.94 14.64 56.80
C TYR A 8 10.00 13.67 56.28
N HIS A 9 11.26 14.12 56.39
CA HIS A 9 12.50 13.37 56.21
C HIS A 9 12.69 12.31 57.31
N LEU A 10 13.31 11.19 56.96
CA LEU A 10 14.27 10.53 57.86
C LEU A 10 15.37 9.80 57.08
N SER A 11 16.57 10.30 57.29
CA SER A 11 17.86 9.79 56.87
C SER A 11 18.31 8.61 57.74
N HIS A 12 18.90 7.56 57.16
CA HIS A 12 19.88 6.75 57.87
C HIS A 12 21.10 6.46 56.97
N LYS A 13 22.24 7.00 57.42
CA LYS A 13 23.59 6.69 56.98
C LYS A 13 24.01 5.35 57.59
N LEU A 14 24.69 4.51 56.81
CA LEU A 14 25.70 3.58 57.32
C LEU A 14 26.85 3.49 56.29
N ARG A 15 28.03 3.90 56.73
CA ARG A 15 29.34 3.80 56.06
C ARG A 15 30.19 2.83 56.88
N SER A 16 30.88 1.90 56.21
CA SER A 16 32.28 1.46 56.47
C SER A 16 32.59 0.28 55.55
N SER A 17 33.46 0.43 54.54
CA SER A 17 34.93 0.22 54.57
C SER A 17 35.29 -1.13 53.93
N ILE A 18 35.65 -1.16 52.64
CA ILE A 18 37.02 -1.29 52.08
C ILE A 18 37.73 -2.60 52.46
N SER A 19 37.92 -3.47 51.46
CA SER A 19 39.23 -4.07 51.18
C SER A 19 39.35 -4.46 49.71
N SER A 20 40.41 -3.95 49.10
CA SER A 20 40.99 -4.17 47.78
C SER A 20 41.03 -5.61 47.27
N LEU A 21 41.00 -5.80 45.94
CA LEU A 21 41.98 -6.62 45.19
C LEU A 21 41.88 -6.37 43.67
N ARG A 22 42.96 -5.74 43.16
CA ARG A 22 43.70 -5.95 41.88
C ARG A 22 43.04 -5.74 40.51
N ASN A 23 43.78 -4.95 39.73
CA ASN A 23 43.63 -4.58 38.33
C ASN A 23 44.06 -5.65 37.31
N LEU A 24 43.53 -5.47 36.07
CA LEU A 24 44.01 -5.83 34.71
C LEU A 24 43.41 -7.09 34.05
N PRO A 25 43.25 -7.12 32.70
CA PRO A 25 42.92 -6.05 31.75
C PRO A 25 41.77 -6.43 30.77
N LEU A 26 41.40 -5.46 29.91
CA LEU A 26 40.45 -5.59 28.81
C LEU A 26 40.75 -6.73 27.84
N THR A 27 39.71 -7.47 27.43
CA THR A 27 39.64 -8.13 26.12
C THR A 27 38.24 -7.94 25.53
N SER A 28 38.15 -7.02 24.57
CA SER A 28 37.08 -6.94 23.59
C SER A 28 37.21 -8.10 22.59
N SER A 29 36.32 -9.08 22.67
CA SER A 29 36.21 -10.10 21.61
C SER A 29 35.35 -9.54 20.46
N PRO A 30 35.85 -9.55 19.21
CA PRO A 30 35.04 -9.17 18.07
C PRO A 30 34.01 -10.26 17.77
N PHE A 31 32.76 -9.85 17.54
CA PHE A 31 31.75 -10.69 16.90
C PHE A 31 32.28 -11.14 15.54
N THR A 32 32.74 -12.39 15.46
CA THR A 32 33.09 -13.02 14.19
C THR A 32 31.84 -13.24 13.37
N ARG A 33 31.64 -12.42 12.32
CA ARG A 33 30.74 -12.71 11.19
C ARG A 33 31.13 -14.07 10.60
N ARG A 34 30.36 -15.12 10.90
CA ARG A 34 30.39 -16.35 10.10
C ARG A 34 29.68 -16.06 8.79
N ARG A 35 30.44 -15.96 7.69
CA ARG A 35 29.91 -16.14 6.34
C ARG A 35 29.36 -17.56 6.24
N LEU A 36 28.03 -17.70 6.27
CA LEU A 36 27.37 -18.94 5.93
C LEU A 36 27.62 -19.22 4.44
N LYS A 37 28.32 -20.32 4.15
CA LYS A 37 28.42 -20.86 2.79
C LYS A 37 27.24 -21.80 2.60
N PHE A 38 26.33 -21.44 1.69
CA PHE A 38 25.25 -22.32 1.28
C PHE A 38 25.82 -23.55 0.54
N PRO A 39 25.37 -24.79 0.85
CA PRO A 39 25.72 -25.95 0.06
C PRO A 39 24.96 -25.92 -1.28
N VAL A 40 25.69 -25.90 -2.39
CA VAL A 40 25.14 -26.05 -3.73
C VAL A 40 24.74 -27.52 -3.92
N SER A 41 23.44 -27.80 -3.87
CA SER A 41 22.88 -29.06 -4.39
C SER A 41 22.51 -28.89 -5.87
N PRO A 42 22.66 -29.94 -6.70
CA PRO A 42 22.46 -29.84 -8.14
C PRO A 42 20.98 -29.60 -8.46
N SER A 43 20.71 -28.46 -9.11
CA SER A 43 19.36 -28.06 -9.51
C SER A 43 18.77 -29.07 -10.51
N ARG A 44 17.68 -29.74 -10.13
CA ARG A 44 16.71 -30.24 -11.11
C ARG A 44 16.12 -29.02 -11.80
N ARG A 45 16.30 -28.91 -13.12
CA ARG A 45 15.65 -27.89 -13.96
C ARG A 45 14.13 -28.07 -13.88
N THR A 46 13.50 -27.38 -12.93
CA THR A 46 12.09 -27.05 -13.03
C THR A 46 11.99 -25.79 -13.89
N HIS A 47 11.37 -25.91 -15.06
CA HIS A 47 10.96 -24.77 -15.85
C HIS A 47 9.93 -23.97 -15.04
N THR A 48 10.40 -23.03 -14.23
CA THR A 48 9.60 -21.90 -13.79
C THR A 48 9.31 -21.09 -15.04
N LEU A 49 8.08 -21.19 -15.54
CA LEU A 49 7.51 -20.16 -16.38
C LEU A 49 7.55 -18.88 -15.55
N SER A 50 8.60 -18.09 -15.77
CA SER A 50 8.61 -16.67 -15.44
C SER A 50 7.39 -16.09 -16.16
N ALA A 51 6.32 -15.85 -15.41
CA ALA A 51 5.32 -14.89 -15.81
C ALA A 51 6.05 -13.54 -15.76
N ALA A 52 6.76 -13.25 -16.85
CA ALA A 52 7.33 -11.96 -17.11
C ALA A 52 6.22 -10.94 -16.84
N ASN A 53 6.53 -9.94 -16.02
CA ASN A 53 5.72 -8.75 -15.88
C ASN A 53 5.44 -8.21 -17.29
N HIS A 54 4.30 -8.58 -17.88
CA HIS A 54 3.73 -7.83 -18.98
C HIS A 54 3.15 -6.55 -18.36
N VAL A 55 4.05 -5.65 -17.94
CA VAL A 55 3.74 -4.23 -17.98
C VAL A 55 3.51 -3.96 -19.47
N HIS A 56 2.25 -4.02 -19.90
CA HIS A 56 1.89 -3.45 -21.18
C HIS A 56 2.38 -2.01 -21.15
N ARG A 57 3.46 -1.69 -21.87
CA ARG A 57 3.68 -0.32 -22.36
C ARG A 57 2.49 -0.03 -23.27
N CYS A 58 1.42 0.48 -22.67
CA CYS A 58 0.26 0.94 -23.41
C CYS A 58 0.66 2.29 -23.98
N GLY A 59 1.36 2.27 -25.12
CA GLY A 59 1.70 3.49 -25.83
C GLY A 59 0.42 4.08 -26.42
N PHE A 60 -0.24 4.96 -25.68
CA PHE A 60 -1.36 5.76 -26.16
C PHE A 60 -1.08 7.24 -25.94
N THR A 61 -1.67 8.07 -26.79
CA THR A 61 -1.64 9.53 -26.71
C THR A 61 -2.96 10.06 -26.15
N TRP A 62 -2.98 11.33 -25.77
CA TRP A 62 -4.25 11.98 -25.38
C TRP A 62 -5.26 12.01 -26.54
N ASP A 63 -4.80 12.06 -27.79
CA ASP A 63 -5.69 12.03 -28.95
C ASP A 63 -6.41 10.66 -29.04
N ASP A 64 -5.71 9.56 -28.75
CA ASP A 64 -6.32 8.23 -28.66
C ASP A 64 -7.38 8.17 -27.55
N VAL A 65 -7.08 8.78 -26.40
CA VAL A 65 -8.00 8.87 -25.25
C VAL A 65 -9.29 9.59 -25.64
N PHE A 66 -9.19 10.77 -26.24
CA PHE A 66 -10.37 11.57 -26.61
C PHE A 66 -11.17 10.93 -27.75
N LYS A 67 -10.50 10.40 -28.78
CA LYS A 67 -11.18 9.71 -29.89
C LYS A 67 -12.03 8.53 -29.42
N LEU A 68 -11.53 7.75 -28.47
CA LEU A 68 -12.26 6.61 -27.90
C LEU A 68 -13.40 7.07 -26.97
N ALA A 69 -13.17 8.12 -26.20
CA ALA A 69 -14.17 8.63 -25.27
C ALA A 69 -15.41 9.21 -25.97
N GLU A 70 -15.23 9.81 -27.14
CA GLU A 70 -16.29 10.45 -27.95
C GLU A 70 -17.13 9.44 -28.75
N THR A 71 -16.70 8.19 -28.86
CA THR A 71 -17.44 7.18 -29.62
C THR A 71 -18.80 6.94 -28.95
N GLN A 72 -19.90 7.33 -29.59
CA GLN A 72 -21.24 7.13 -29.06
C GLN A 72 -21.69 5.69 -29.31
N GLN A 73 -21.71 4.88 -28.25
CA GLN A 73 -22.39 3.60 -28.18
C GLN A 73 -23.48 3.71 -27.11
N ASN A 74 -24.57 2.97 -27.30
CA ASN A 74 -25.75 3.04 -26.42
C ASN A 74 -25.49 2.20 -25.16
N ASP A 75 -24.56 2.67 -24.33
CA ASP A 75 -24.01 1.94 -23.16
C ASP A 75 -24.80 2.23 -21.88
N SER A 76 -25.99 2.83 -21.98
CA SER A 76 -26.59 3.54 -20.84
C SER A 76 -26.95 2.64 -19.65
N SER A 77 -27.04 1.33 -19.84
CA SER A 77 -27.30 0.36 -18.77
C SER A 77 -26.20 -0.69 -18.62
N ASP A 78 -25.08 -0.56 -19.35
CA ASP A 78 -24.00 -1.54 -19.32
C ASP A 78 -22.92 -1.16 -18.30
N LEU A 79 -22.87 -1.94 -17.22
CA LEU A 79 -21.86 -1.84 -16.16
C LEU A 79 -20.71 -2.86 -16.33
N GLN A 80 -20.76 -3.71 -17.37
CA GLN A 80 -19.80 -4.80 -17.56
C GLN A 80 -18.34 -4.29 -17.61
N GLY A 81 -18.09 -3.20 -18.33
CA GLY A 81 -16.76 -2.60 -18.41
C GLY A 81 -16.23 -2.11 -17.05
N PHE A 82 -17.11 -1.71 -16.12
CA PHE A 82 -16.73 -1.36 -14.75
C PHE A 82 -16.43 -2.60 -13.91
N PHE A 83 -17.27 -3.64 -14.00
CA PHE A 83 -17.03 -4.92 -13.33
C PHE A 83 -15.70 -5.53 -13.72
N GLU A 84 -15.30 -5.41 -14.98
CA GLU A 84 -13.98 -5.85 -15.43
C GLU A 84 -12.83 -5.15 -14.70
N LYS A 85 -12.96 -3.86 -14.39
CA LYS A 85 -11.93 -3.13 -13.63
C LYS A 85 -11.88 -3.56 -12.17
N VAL A 86 -13.04 -3.83 -11.59
CA VAL A 86 -13.12 -4.39 -10.23
C VAL A 86 -12.46 -5.76 -10.18
N LYS A 87 -12.72 -6.63 -11.16
CA LYS A 87 -12.11 -7.97 -11.26
C LYS A 87 -10.59 -7.90 -11.42
N LEU A 88 -10.06 -6.93 -12.19
CA LEU A 88 -8.61 -6.75 -12.34
C LEU A 88 -7.90 -6.41 -11.03
N CYS A 89 -8.60 -5.84 -10.05
CA CYS A 89 -8.06 -5.56 -8.73
C CYS A 89 -8.36 -6.66 -7.71
N ASN A 90 -9.11 -7.70 -8.09
CA ASN A 90 -9.58 -8.75 -7.18
C ASN A 90 -9.26 -10.17 -7.69
N ARG A 91 -8.04 -10.40 -8.20
CA ARG A 91 -7.68 -11.66 -8.86
C ARG A 91 -7.26 -12.74 -7.87
N ASN A 92 -7.50 -13.98 -8.28
CA ASN A 92 -6.96 -15.20 -7.69
C ASN A 92 -7.22 -15.37 -6.19
N SER A 93 -8.38 -14.90 -5.68
CA SER A 93 -8.74 -15.00 -4.26
C SER A 93 -8.74 -16.43 -3.72
N GLU A 94 -9.01 -17.42 -4.57
CA GLU A 94 -8.94 -18.85 -4.28
C GLU A 94 -7.54 -19.33 -3.91
N MET A 95 -6.50 -18.61 -4.34
CA MET A 95 -5.09 -18.91 -4.04
C MET A 95 -4.68 -18.43 -2.64
N GLN A 96 -5.57 -17.76 -1.88
CA GLN A 96 -5.30 -17.36 -0.50
C GLN A 96 -4.89 -18.55 0.40
N CYS A 97 -5.36 -19.74 0.06
CA CYS A 97 -5.02 -20.99 0.75
C CYS A 97 -3.53 -21.38 0.66
N GLU A 98 -2.77 -20.76 -0.26
CA GLU A 98 -1.32 -20.93 -0.41
C GLU A 98 -0.48 -20.02 0.51
N PHE A 99 -1.14 -19.17 1.30
CA PHE A 99 -0.48 -18.21 2.18
C PHE A 99 -0.52 -18.65 3.65
N ILE A 100 0.57 -18.42 4.34
CA ILE A 100 0.76 -18.65 5.78
C ILE A 100 0.45 -17.35 6.51
N PRO A 101 -0.42 -17.35 7.55
CA PRO A 101 -0.67 -16.15 8.35
C PRO A 101 0.61 -15.60 8.98
N PHE A 102 0.83 -14.29 8.85
CA PHE A 102 1.87 -13.56 9.58
C PHE A 102 1.23 -12.87 10.78
N VAL A 103 1.65 -13.27 11.98
CA VAL A 103 0.97 -12.96 13.23
C VAL A 103 1.92 -12.25 14.18
N LEU A 104 1.46 -11.13 14.76
CA LEU A 104 2.14 -10.43 15.83
C LEU A 104 1.15 -10.16 16.96
N GLU A 105 1.56 -10.48 18.19
CA GLU A 105 0.76 -10.24 19.39
C GLU A 105 -0.70 -10.75 19.28
N LYS A 106 -0.85 -11.96 18.73
CA LYS A 106 -2.13 -12.66 18.47
C LYS A 106 -3.05 -11.98 17.44
N ARG A 107 -2.51 -11.10 16.60
CA ARG A 107 -3.23 -10.48 15.48
C ARG A 107 -2.58 -10.86 14.16
N ILE A 108 -3.39 -11.22 13.17
CA ILE A 108 -2.91 -11.38 11.80
C ILE A 108 -2.60 -10.00 11.26
N VAL A 109 -1.33 -9.76 10.94
CA VAL A 109 -0.83 -8.52 10.34
C VAL A 109 -0.55 -8.66 8.86
N GLY A 110 -0.44 -9.90 8.37
CA GLY A 110 -0.24 -10.18 6.95
C GLY A 110 -0.35 -11.66 6.60
N TYR A 111 0.06 -11.98 5.39
CA TYR A 111 -0.02 -13.31 4.79
C TYR A 111 1.18 -13.50 3.87
N VAL A 112 1.99 -14.52 4.10
CA VAL A 112 3.20 -14.78 3.32
C VAL A 112 3.00 -16.05 2.49
N HIS A 113 3.25 -15.98 1.20
CA HIS A 113 3.14 -17.16 0.33
C HIS A 113 4.08 -18.28 0.82
N ASN A 114 3.62 -19.52 0.88
CA ASN A 114 4.39 -20.64 1.45
C ASN A 114 5.80 -20.79 0.87
N ARG A 115 5.96 -20.69 -0.46
CA ARG A 115 7.28 -20.76 -1.11
C ARG A 115 8.16 -19.53 -0.87
N PHE A 116 7.56 -18.37 -0.64
CA PHE A 116 8.33 -17.18 -0.27
C PHE A 116 8.80 -17.28 1.19
N ALA A 117 7.98 -17.88 2.05
CA ALA A 117 8.31 -18.11 3.44
C ALA A 117 9.57 -18.99 3.61
N ASP A 118 9.88 -19.88 2.66
CA ASP A 118 11.12 -20.66 2.67
C ASP A 118 12.38 -19.78 2.63
N HIS A 119 12.31 -18.60 2.00
CA HIS A 119 13.40 -17.63 2.05
C HIS A 119 13.57 -16.98 3.43
N LEU A 120 12.48 -16.88 4.20
CA LEU A 120 12.50 -16.32 5.56
C LEU A 120 13.00 -17.33 6.60
N ARG A 121 12.86 -18.64 6.34
CA ARG A 121 13.36 -19.71 7.22
C ARG A 121 14.86 -19.64 7.47
N GLY A 122 15.63 -19.04 6.57
CA GLY A 122 17.07 -18.86 6.73
C GLY A 122 17.46 -17.82 7.79
N SER A 123 16.51 -17.03 8.28
CA SER A 123 16.71 -15.96 9.27
C SER A 123 16.02 -16.30 10.59
N GLU A 124 16.42 -17.42 11.21
CA GLU A 124 15.81 -17.97 12.44
C GLU A 124 15.90 -17.02 13.65
N ASP A 125 16.85 -16.09 13.63
CA ASP A 125 17.00 -15.03 14.62
C ASP A 125 15.97 -13.90 14.45
N VAL A 126 15.25 -13.85 13.33
CA VAL A 126 14.23 -12.86 13.00
C VAL A 126 12.85 -13.46 12.87
N PHE A 127 12.69 -14.57 12.14
CA PHE A 127 11.41 -15.21 11.86
C PHE A 127 11.35 -16.61 12.47
N ILE A 128 10.25 -16.92 13.14
CA ILE A 128 9.95 -18.26 13.67
C ILE A 128 8.59 -18.74 13.15
N PHE A 129 8.42 -20.06 13.14
CA PHE A 129 7.26 -20.75 12.55
C PHE A 129 6.64 -21.70 13.58
N PRO A 130 5.86 -21.21 14.56
CA PRO A 130 5.24 -22.08 15.55
C PRO A 130 4.19 -23.00 14.93
N ASP A 131 4.20 -24.28 15.33
CA ASP A 131 3.17 -25.26 14.95
C ASP A 131 1.87 -24.97 15.73
N ASP A 132 0.94 -24.28 15.09
CA ASP A 132 -0.34 -23.86 15.66
C ASP A 132 -1.30 -23.48 14.52
N THR A 133 -2.53 -24.01 14.58
CA THR A 133 -3.58 -23.80 13.59
C THR A 133 -4.60 -22.73 14.01
N SER A 134 -4.39 -22.07 15.16
CA SER A 134 -5.35 -21.10 15.75
C SER A 134 -5.63 -19.88 14.87
N TYR A 135 -4.74 -19.54 13.92
CA TYR A 135 -4.87 -18.40 13.01
C TYR A 135 -5.32 -18.80 11.60
N GLY A 136 -5.76 -20.05 11.43
CA GLY A 136 -6.09 -20.63 10.13
C GLY A 136 -4.85 -20.91 9.28
N GLY A 137 -5.07 -21.15 7.99
CA GLY A 137 -4.03 -21.53 7.02
C GLY A 137 -3.90 -23.04 6.85
N ASN A 138 -3.35 -23.45 5.71
CA ASN A 138 -3.30 -24.85 5.30
C ASN A 138 -1.99 -25.57 5.66
N PHE A 139 -1.05 -24.87 6.29
CA PHE A 139 0.33 -25.33 6.51
C PHE A 139 0.63 -25.72 7.95
N GLY A 140 -0.37 -25.73 8.84
CA GLY A 140 -0.20 -26.15 10.24
C GLY A 140 0.62 -25.21 11.12
N CYS A 141 1.00 -24.04 10.61
CA CYS A 141 1.83 -23.07 11.30
C CYS A 141 1.45 -21.63 10.92
N TYR A 142 1.97 -20.68 11.69
CA TYR A 142 1.97 -19.26 11.34
C TYR A 142 3.40 -18.71 11.40
N ILE A 143 3.63 -17.55 10.79
CA ILE A 143 4.90 -16.83 10.86
C ILE A 143 4.81 -15.79 11.95
N THR A 144 5.84 -15.62 12.76
CA THR A 144 5.95 -14.50 13.69
C THR A 144 7.41 -14.05 13.85
N LEU A 145 7.62 -12.89 14.45
CA LEU A 145 8.96 -12.39 14.74
C LEU A 145 9.52 -13.06 15.99
N HIS A 146 10.84 -13.22 16.02
CA HIS A 146 11.54 -13.83 17.13
C HIS A 146 11.29 -13.06 18.44
N PRO A 147 10.93 -13.72 19.55
CA PRO A 147 10.45 -13.05 20.78
C PRO A 147 11.49 -12.19 21.51
N MET A 148 12.77 -12.31 21.13
CA MET A 148 13.82 -11.42 21.64
C MET A 148 13.78 -10.02 21.01
N ILE A 149 13.11 -9.85 19.86
CA ILE A 149 12.97 -8.57 19.16
C ILE A 149 11.71 -7.87 19.65
N ARG A 150 11.87 -7.00 20.64
CA ARG A 150 10.74 -6.47 21.44
C ARG A 150 10.24 -5.11 21.00
N THR A 151 11.13 -4.24 20.54
CA THR A 151 10.79 -2.85 20.20
C THR A 151 10.36 -2.75 18.74
N ILE A 152 9.56 -1.73 18.42
CA ILE A 152 9.14 -1.42 17.04
C ILE A 152 10.39 -1.19 16.19
N GLU A 153 11.36 -0.45 16.71
CA GLU A 153 12.60 -0.08 16.01
C GLU A 153 13.49 -1.30 15.73
N ASP A 154 13.62 -2.22 16.69
CA ASP A 154 14.41 -3.44 16.48
C ASP A 154 13.71 -4.40 15.52
N ARG A 155 12.36 -4.48 15.56
CA ARG A 155 11.58 -5.26 14.58
C ARG A 155 11.76 -4.70 13.17
N THR A 156 11.62 -3.39 13.00
CA THR A 156 11.86 -2.70 11.72
C THR A 156 13.25 -3.00 11.19
N ARG A 157 14.29 -2.79 12.01
CA ARG A 157 15.69 -3.00 11.60
C ARG A 157 15.98 -4.45 11.24
N ALA A 158 15.51 -5.40 12.05
CA ALA A 158 15.74 -6.82 11.80
C ALA A 158 15.09 -7.29 10.49
N VAL A 159 13.84 -6.87 10.23
CA VAL A 159 13.13 -7.22 8.99
C VAL A 159 13.76 -6.51 7.79
N GLU A 160 14.17 -5.26 7.93
CA GLU A 160 14.89 -4.50 6.89
C GLU A 160 16.20 -5.21 6.49
N ASP A 161 16.98 -5.69 7.46
CA ASP A 161 18.22 -6.43 7.20
C ASP A 161 17.94 -7.74 6.44
N VAL A 162 16.85 -8.43 6.74
CA VAL A 162 16.42 -9.61 5.96
C VAL A 162 16.04 -9.22 4.53
N ILE A 163 15.23 -8.18 4.35
CA ILE A 163 14.83 -7.69 3.01
C ILE A 163 16.05 -7.32 2.17
N LYS A 164 17.03 -6.63 2.75
CA LYS A 164 18.31 -6.31 2.10
C LYS A 164 19.07 -7.58 1.68
N CYS A 165 19.06 -8.63 2.51
CA CYS A 165 19.69 -9.90 2.18
C CYS A 165 18.96 -10.66 1.05
N LEU A 166 17.63 -10.56 0.99
CA LEU A 166 16.84 -11.15 -0.11
C LEU A 166 17.12 -10.46 -1.44
N GLY A 167 17.34 -9.15 -1.42
CA GLY A 167 17.75 -8.36 -2.58
C GLY A 167 16.67 -8.15 -3.65
N GLU A 168 17.04 -7.38 -4.67
CA GLU A 168 16.16 -6.94 -5.77
C GLU A 168 15.67 -8.09 -6.66
N GLU A 169 16.32 -9.25 -6.64
CA GLU A 169 15.86 -10.43 -7.41
C GLU A 169 14.56 -11.00 -6.86
N LEU A 170 14.36 -10.93 -5.54
CA LEU A 170 13.16 -11.45 -4.87
C LEU A 170 12.14 -10.34 -4.60
N ILE A 171 12.61 -9.16 -4.16
CA ILE A 171 11.78 -7.99 -3.87
C ILE A 171 12.29 -6.83 -4.73
N PRO A 172 11.86 -6.74 -6.00
CA PRO A 172 12.29 -5.69 -6.89
C PRO A 172 11.62 -4.35 -6.55
N GLY A 173 12.32 -3.26 -6.87
CA GLY A 173 11.79 -1.90 -6.85
C GLY A 173 11.71 -1.27 -5.47
N ILE A 174 12.77 -1.44 -4.67
CA ILE A 174 12.94 -0.79 -3.36
C ILE A 174 12.79 0.73 -3.50
N ARG A 175 12.04 1.34 -2.58
CA ARG A 175 11.68 2.76 -2.65
C ARG A 175 12.26 3.60 -1.52
N ASN A 176 12.85 2.97 -0.50
CA ASN A 176 13.27 3.64 0.74
C ASN A 176 12.10 4.37 1.41
N GLU A 177 10.93 3.74 1.39
CA GLU A 177 9.69 4.27 1.95
C GLU A 177 9.08 3.20 2.84
N LEU A 178 8.84 3.56 4.11
CA LEU A 178 8.35 2.63 5.11
C LEU A 178 6.83 2.73 5.25
N TYR A 179 6.17 1.59 5.10
CA TYR A 179 4.76 1.40 5.40
C TYR A 179 4.57 0.82 6.80
N PRO A 180 3.54 1.26 7.55
CA PRO A 180 3.29 0.73 8.88
C PRO A 180 2.65 -0.66 8.82
N VAL A 181 3.18 -1.61 9.60
CA VAL A 181 2.57 -2.93 9.78
C VAL A 181 1.61 -2.89 10.97
N THR A 182 0.33 -2.94 10.67
CA THR A 182 -0.78 -2.84 11.64
C THR A 182 -1.77 -3.98 11.43
N SER A 183 -2.62 -4.28 12.43
CA SER A 183 -3.74 -5.23 12.22
C SER A 183 -4.87 -4.62 11.41
N SER A 184 -5.02 -3.31 11.51
CA SER A 184 -6.13 -2.53 10.98
C SER A 184 -5.80 -1.04 11.02
N PHE A 185 -6.53 -0.23 10.25
CA PHE A 185 -6.28 1.20 10.19
C PHE A 185 -6.48 1.86 11.56
N GLY A 186 -5.55 2.74 11.94
CA GLY A 186 -5.60 3.45 13.23
C GLY A 186 -5.21 2.60 14.46
N MET A 187 -4.91 1.31 14.29
CA MET A 187 -4.33 0.51 15.39
C MET A 187 -2.85 0.81 15.58
N PRO A 188 -2.29 0.52 16.78
CA PRO A 188 -0.86 0.60 17.02
C PRO A 188 -0.06 -0.20 15.99
N GLU A 189 1.03 0.39 15.53
CA GLU A 189 1.98 -0.26 14.64
C GLU A 189 2.83 -1.28 15.41
N PHE A 190 3.08 -2.42 14.76
CA PHE A 190 3.97 -3.44 15.29
C PHE A 190 5.43 -3.23 14.91
N PHE A 191 5.66 -2.75 13.68
CA PHE A 191 6.94 -2.33 13.08
C PHE A 191 6.66 -1.70 11.71
N SER A 192 7.68 -1.12 11.06
CA SER A 192 7.56 -0.57 9.71
C SER A 192 8.27 -1.46 8.69
N LEU A 193 7.75 -1.52 7.47
CA LEU A 193 8.20 -2.40 6.41
C LEU A 193 8.47 -1.61 5.12
N GLU A 194 9.56 -1.92 4.42
CA GLU A 194 9.82 -1.35 3.09
C GLU A 194 8.63 -1.58 2.14
N ARG A 195 8.17 -0.51 1.49
CA ARG A 195 6.98 -0.49 0.63
C ARG A 195 7.00 -1.58 -0.45
N ALA A 196 8.15 -1.85 -1.06
CA ALA A 196 8.27 -2.90 -2.06
C ALA A 196 8.00 -4.31 -1.50
N ALA A 197 8.28 -4.53 -0.21
CA ALA A 197 8.07 -5.80 0.47
C ALA A 197 6.62 -6.00 0.96
N ALA A 198 5.83 -4.93 1.10
CA ALA A 198 4.44 -4.99 1.58
C ALA A 198 3.58 -6.11 0.95
N PRO A 199 3.53 -6.28 -0.39
CA PRO A 199 2.76 -7.36 -0.99
C PRO A 199 3.31 -8.77 -0.72
N TYR A 200 4.61 -8.94 -0.47
CA TYR A 200 5.22 -10.25 -0.16
C TYR A 200 4.92 -10.69 1.27
N PHE A 201 4.77 -9.72 2.18
CA PHE A 201 4.31 -9.96 3.55
C PHE A 201 2.79 -9.95 3.69
N GLY A 202 2.05 -9.65 2.62
CA GLY A 202 0.59 -9.60 2.61
C GLY A 202 0.00 -8.65 3.64
N ILE A 203 0.72 -7.60 4.01
CA ILE A 203 0.26 -6.61 4.99
C ILE A 203 -0.89 -5.79 4.38
N LYS A 204 -1.71 -5.20 5.24
CA LYS A 204 -2.63 -4.15 4.79
C LYS A 204 -1.84 -2.92 4.38
N ALA A 205 -2.14 -2.39 3.19
CA ALA A 205 -1.58 -1.15 2.69
C ALA A 205 -2.67 -0.11 2.52
N TYR A 206 -2.37 1.13 2.85
CA TYR A 206 -3.30 2.24 2.75
C TYR A 206 -2.80 3.27 1.74
N GLY A 207 -3.73 4.00 1.12
CA GLY A 207 -3.42 5.10 0.21
C GLY A 207 -4.48 6.19 0.27
N VAL A 208 -4.12 7.40 -0.13
CA VAL A 208 -5.05 8.51 -0.34
C VAL A 208 -5.15 8.80 -1.82
N HIS A 209 -6.38 8.95 -2.30
CA HIS A 209 -6.66 9.20 -3.71
C HIS A 209 -7.68 10.32 -3.81
N MET A 210 -7.39 11.35 -4.61
CA MET A 210 -8.28 12.50 -4.75
C MET A 210 -8.77 12.69 -6.18
N ASN A 211 -10.09 12.83 -6.32
CA ASN A 211 -10.75 13.30 -7.53
C ASN A 211 -10.74 14.84 -7.54
N GLY A 212 -9.83 15.41 -8.31
CA GLY A 212 -9.77 16.86 -8.54
C GLY A 212 -10.66 17.24 -9.71
N TYR A 213 -11.74 17.96 -9.45
CA TYR A 213 -12.73 18.27 -10.48
C TYR A 213 -13.02 19.77 -10.58
N VAL A 214 -13.42 20.21 -11.77
CA VAL A 214 -14.01 21.53 -12.00
C VAL A 214 -15.43 21.37 -12.50
N GLU A 215 -16.25 22.40 -12.33
CA GLU A 215 -17.62 22.43 -12.83
C GLU A 215 -17.77 23.65 -13.73
N ARG A 216 -18.21 23.43 -14.98
CA ARG A 216 -18.41 24.46 -16.01
C ARG A 216 -19.77 24.23 -16.63
N ASP A 217 -20.61 25.27 -16.66
CA ASP A 217 -21.96 25.21 -17.26
C ASP A 217 -22.81 24.03 -16.75
N GLY A 218 -22.68 23.71 -15.45
CA GLY A 218 -23.38 22.58 -14.82
C GLY A 218 -22.80 21.18 -15.11
N GLN A 219 -21.73 21.09 -15.90
CA GLN A 219 -21.02 19.85 -16.21
C GLN A 219 -19.74 19.71 -15.39
N LYS A 220 -19.48 18.50 -14.88
CA LYS A 220 -18.24 18.19 -14.16
C LYS A 220 -17.17 17.63 -15.10
N TYR A 221 -15.94 18.03 -14.83
CA TYR A 221 -14.74 17.56 -15.50
C TYR A 221 -13.73 17.13 -14.46
N LEU A 222 -13.04 16.01 -14.70
CA LEU A 222 -11.94 15.55 -13.86
C LEU A 222 -10.61 15.94 -14.48
N TRP A 223 -9.69 16.40 -13.65
CA TRP A 223 -8.28 16.43 -14.02
C TRP A 223 -7.72 15.01 -13.91
N ILE A 224 -7.16 14.53 -15.02
CA ILE A 224 -6.54 13.21 -15.14
C ILE A 224 -5.05 13.41 -15.43
N GLY A 225 -4.20 12.77 -14.62
CA GLY A 225 -2.76 12.70 -14.86
C GLY A 225 -2.41 11.54 -15.79
N LYS A 226 -1.38 11.71 -16.60
CA LYS A 226 -0.69 10.60 -17.28
C LYS A 226 0.66 10.39 -16.59
N ARG A 227 0.91 9.20 -16.07
CA ARG A 227 2.09 8.87 -15.27
C ARG A 227 3.35 8.98 -16.11
N SER A 228 4.43 9.48 -15.51
CA SER A 228 5.74 9.51 -16.15
C SER A 228 6.22 8.11 -16.57
N GLU A 229 6.88 8.02 -17.71
CA GLU A 229 7.44 6.76 -18.24
C GLU A 229 8.55 6.17 -17.37
N VAL A 230 9.14 6.99 -16.48
CA VAL A 230 10.19 6.53 -15.54
C VAL A 230 9.62 5.94 -14.23
N LYS A 231 8.30 5.98 -14.03
CA LYS A 231 7.68 5.40 -12.83
C LYS A 231 7.95 3.89 -12.77
N PRO A 232 8.34 3.35 -11.60
CA PRO A 232 8.64 1.92 -11.46
C PRO A 232 7.40 1.03 -11.62
N THR A 233 6.21 1.59 -11.44
CA THR A 233 4.93 0.88 -11.57
C THR A 233 3.97 1.68 -12.42
N TYR A 234 3.32 0.99 -13.36
CA TYR A 234 2.33 1.56 -14.29
C TYR A 234 2.85 2.80 -15.05
N PRO A 235 4.04 2.76 -15.68
CA PRO A 235 4.55 3.88 -16.48
C PRO A 235 3.61 4.19 -17.67
N GLY A 236 3.42 5.48 -17.97
CA GLY A 236 2.60 5.95 -19.11
C GLY A 236 1.08 5.79 -18.97
N MET A 237 0.58 5.15 -17.91
CA MET A 237 -0.86 4.95 -17.69
C MET A 237 -1.54 6.21 -17.16
N LEU A 238 -2.86 6.33 -17.35
CA LEU A 238 -3.67 7.36 -16.71
C LEU A 238 -3.79 7.09 -15.21
N ASP A 239 -3.83 8.15 -14.41
CA ASP A 239 -3.95 8.17 -12.95
C ASP A 239 -4.90 9.29 -12.51
N HIS A 240 -5.16 9.37 -11.20
CA HIS A 240 -5.84 10.54 -10.63
C HIS A 240 -5.01 11.80 -10.78
N LEU A 241 -5.61 12.94 -10.43
CA LEU A 241 -4.84 14.17 -10.26
C LEU A 241 -3.82 14.04 -9.13
N VAL A 242 -4.19 13.41 -8.00
CA VAL A 242 -3.30 13.15 -6.85
C VAL A 242 -3.59 11.78 -6.26
N ALA A 243 -2.55 10.96 -6.04
CA ALA A 243 -2.66 9.66 -5.39
C ALA A 243 -1.35 9.17 -4.73
N GLY A 244 -1.33 9.16 -3.40
CA GLY A 244 -0.18 8.74 -2.59
C GLY A 244 -0.40 7.45 -1.79
N GLY A 245 0.68 6.70 -1.57
CA GLY A 245 0.70 5.67 -0.52
C GLY A 245 0.64 6.32 0.87
N MET A 246 0.24 5.57 1.90
CA MET A 246 0.28 6.07 3.29
C MET A 246 1.58 5.64 3.97
N PRO A 247 2.59 6.52 4.08
CA PRO A 247 3.80 6.21 4.80
C PRO A 247 3.54 6.22 6.31
N HIS A 248 4.48 5.66 7.06
CA HIS A 248 4.48 5.72 8.51
C HIS A 248 4.51 7.19 9.01
N GLY A 249 3.73 7.49 10.07
CA GLY A 249 3.87 8.73 10.85
C GLY A 249 3.12 9.97 10.33
N ILE A 250 2.30 9.84 9.28
CA ILE A 250 1.50 10.95 8.73
C ILE A 250 0.00 10.62 8.71
N SER A 251 -0.86 11.60 8.95
CA SER A 251 -2.32 11.44 8.81
C SER A 251 -2.75 11.46 7.35
N CYS A 252 -3.90 10.87 7.01
CA CYS A 252 -4.39 10.86 5.63
C CYS A 252 -4.58 12.28 5.04
N GLY A 253 -5.12 13.22 5.82
CA GLY A 253 -5.32 14.59 5.36
C GLY A 253 -4.01 15.33 5.09
N GLU A 254 -3.03 15.20 5.98
CA GLU A 254 -1.71 15.81 5.78
C GLU A 254 -0.95 15.16 4.63
N ASN A 255 -1.05 13.84 4.48
CA ASN A 255 -0.45 13.14 3.35
C ASN A 255 -1.08 13.60 2.04
N LEU A 256 -2.41 13.71 1.98
CA LEU A 256 -3.08 14.23 0.79
C LEU A 256 -2.60 15.65 0.44
N VAL A 257 -2.46 16.54 1.43
CA VAL A 257 -1.98 17.91 1.19
C VAL A 257 -0.55 17.93 0.67
N LYS A 258 0.34 17.08 1.21
CA LYS A 258 1.71 16.89 0.71
C LYS A 258 1.70 16.44 -0.75
N GLU A 259 0.99 15.36 -1.06
CA GLU A 259 0.93 14.78 -2.41
C GLU A 259 0.27 15.76 -3.41
N CYS A 260 -0.68 16.58 -2.95
CA CYS A 260 -1.27 17.65 -3.75
C CYS A 260 -0.24 18.68 -4.24
N GLU A 261 0.71 19.04 -3.38
CA GLU A 261 1.77 20.00 -3.72
C GLU A 261 2.80 19.35 -4.66
N GLU A 262 3.26 18.15 -4.33
CA GLU A 262 4.32 17.44 -5.08
C GLU A 262 3.87 16.98 -6.48
N GLU A 263 2.72 16.30 -6.59
CA GLU A 263 2.30 15.69 -7.86
C GLU A 263 1.63 16.71 -8.80
N ALA A 264 0.91 17.70 -8.26
CA ALA A 264 0.00 18.55 -9.04
C ALA A 264 0.14 20.06 -8.78
N GLY A 265 1.07 20.49 -7.93
CA GLY A 265 1.30 21.91 -7.65
C GLY A 265 0.10 22.60 -7.02
N ILE A 266 -0.76 21.85 -6.31
CA ILE A 266 -1.94 22.36 -5.63
C ILE A 266 -1.51 22.91 -4.27
N PRO A 267 -1.55 24.24 -4.03
CA PRO A 267 -1.10 24.81 -2.78
C PRO A 267 -2.04 24.40 -1.63
N ARG A 268 -1.50 24.37 -0.40
CA ARG A 268 -2.25 24.07 0.83
C ARG A 268 -3.53 24.90 0.99
N SER A 269 -3.54 26.15 0.53
CA SER A 269 -4.73 27.01 0.57
C SER A 269 -5.91 26.48 -0.27
N ILE A 270 -5.65 25.63 -1.26
CA ILE A 270 -6.65 24.94 -2.07
C ILE A 270 -6.86 23.51 -1.53
N SER A 271 -5.77 22.74 -1.31
CA SER A 271 -5.88 21.32 -0.96
C SER A 271 -6.48 21.07 0.43
N SER A 272 -6.43 22.04 1.35
CA SER A 272 -7.13 21.95 2.64
C SER A 272 -8.66 21.91 2.51
N GLY A 273 -9.21 22.26 1.34
CA GLY A 273 -10.64 22.13 1.03
C GLY A 273 -11.06 20.74 0.57
N ALA A 274 -10.13 19.78 0.46
CA ALA A 274 -10.46 18.42 0.05
C ALA A 274 -11.35 17.74 1.09
N THR A 275 -12.41 17.08 0.61
CA THR A 275 -13.39 16.41 1.47
C THR A 275 -13.20 14.90 1.39
N ALA A 276 -13.10 14.23 2.53
CA ALA A 276 -13.12 12.76 2.59
C ALA A 276 -14.52 12.26 2.23
N VAL A 277 -14.62 11.33 1.27
CA VAL A 277 -15.89 10.89 0.68
C VAL A 277 -16.12 9.37 0.76
N GLY A 278 -15.20 8.65 1.41
CA GLY A 278 -15.31 7.22 1.67
C GLY A 278 -13.99 6.49 1.45
N ALA A 279 -14.09 5.20 1.19
CA ALA A 279 -12.96 4.37 0.81
C ALA A 279 -13.43 3.22 -0.11
N VAL A 280 -12.49 2.71 -0.89
CA VAL A 280 -12.60 1.46 -1.66
C VAL A 280 -11.53 0.48 -1.16
N SER A 281 -11.79 -0.81 -1.28
CA SER A 281 -10.87 -1.87 -0.86
C SER A 281 -10.85 -3.02 -1.84
N TYR A 282 -9.68 -3.64 -1.99
CA TYR A 282 -9.51 -4.78 -2.89
C TYR A 282 -8.43 -5.74 -2.41
N MET A 283 -8.46 -6.95 -2.96
CA MET A 283 -7.50 -8.00 -2.66
C MET A 283 -6.99 -8.66 -3.94
N ASP A 284 -5.71 -8.50 -4.25
CA ASP A 284 -5.11 -9.04 -5.49
C ASP A 284 -3.98 -10.02 -5.16
N ILE A 285 -4.09 -11.25 -5.66
CA ILE A 285 -3.04 -12.26 -5.52
C ILE A 285 -2.35 -12.46 -6.87
N ASP A 286 -1.02 -12.31 -6.87
CA ASP A 286 -0.17 -12.46 -8.06
C ASP A 286 1.17 -13.11 -7.72
N GLY A 287 1.24 -14.43 -7.94
CA GLY A 287 2.38 -15.25 -7.53
C GLY A 287 2.58 -15.19 -6.02
N TYR A 288 3.75 -14.73 -5.57
CA TYR A 288 4.08 -14.62 -4.14
C TYR A 288 3.48 -13.39 -3.46
N ARG A 289 2.82 -12.53 -4.22
CA ARG A 289 2.32 -11.24 -3.75
C ARG A 289 0.85 -11.35 -3.40
N PHE A 290 0.49 -10.80 -2.25
CA PHE A 290 -0.88 -10.61 -1.82
C PHE A 290 -1.09 -9.15 -1.44
N LYS A 291 -1.75 -8.39 -2.31
CA LYS A 291 -2.15 -7.02 -2.03
C LYS A 291 -3.46 -6.99 -1.26
N ARG A 292 -3.51 -6.23 -0.18
CA ARG A 292 -4.69 -6.00 0.66
C ARG A 292 -4.80 -4.50 0.89
N ASP A 293 -5.29 -3.81 -0.13
CA ASP A 293 -5.19 -2.35 -0.20
C ASP A 293 -6.54 -1.72 0.16
N VAL A 294 -6.47 -0.64 0.94
CA VAL A 294 -7.59 0.27 1.21
C VAL A 294 -7.21 1.66 0.74
N LEU A 295 -8.02 2.25 -0.13
CA LEU A 295 -7.79 3.58 -0.68
C LEU A 295 -8.83 4.55 -0.12
N PHE A 296 -8.38 5.52 0.66
CA PHE A 296 -9.23 6.60 1.16
C PHE A 296 -9.49 7.60 0.04
N CYS A 297 -10.76 7.81 -0.26
CA CYS A 297 -11.22 8.64 -1.37
C CYS A 297 -11.48 10.06 -0.87
N TYR A 298 -10.97 11.04 -1.63
CA TYR A 298 -11.22 12.46 -1.43
C TYR A 298 -11.74 13.10 -2.70
N ASP A 299 -12.54 14.15 -2.55
CA ASP A 299 -12.95 15.01 -3.65
C ASP A 299 -12.50 16.44 -3.37
N LEU A 300 -12.03 17.13 -4.41
CA LEU A 300 -11.65 18.53 -4.35
C LEU A 300 -12.20 19.28 -5.56
N LYS A 301 -13.13 20.21 -5.33
CA LYS A 301 -13.58 21.15 -6.35
C LYS A 301 -12.51 22.23 -6.53
N LEU A 302 -11.82 22.21 -7.66
CA LEU A 302 -10.77 23.16 -8.00
C LEU A 302 -11.35 24.45 -8.60
N PRO A 303 -10.66 25.60 -8.43
CA PRO A 303 -10.99 26.81 -9.18
C PRO A 303 -10.95 26.54 -10.68
N GLU A 304 -11.89 27.12 -11.43
CA GLU A 304 -12.03 26.84 -12.87
C GLU A 304 -10.78 27.14 -13.69
N GLY A 305 -10.04 28.18 -13.30
CA GLY A 305 -8.77 28.60 -13.92
C GLY A 305 -7.52 27.93 -13.35
N PHE A 306 -7.66 26.99 -12.40
CA PHE A 306 -6.52 26.24 -11.88
C PHE A 306 -6.00 25.27 -12.94
N ILE A 307 -4.68 25.27 -13.14
CA ILE A 307 -3.98 24.36 -14.05
C ILE A 307 -2.92 23.63 -13.21
N PRO A 308 -3.01 22.30 -13.05
CA PRO A 308 -2.04 21.54 -12.28
C PRO A 308 -0.67 21.56 -12.95
N LYS A 309 0.37 21.47 -12.13
CA LYS A 309 1.76 21.43 -12.55
C LYS A 309 2.44 20.26 -11.87
N ASN A 310 3.21 19.50 -12.63
CA ASN A 310 4.06 18.48 -12.06
C ASN A 310 5.27 19.16 -11.41
N GLU A 311 5.48 18.95 -10.10
CA GLU A 311 6.59 19.55 -9.36
C GLU A 311 7.72 18.54 -9.05
N ASP A 312 7.43 17.23 -9.05
CA ASP A 312 8.36 16.19 -8.58
C ASP A 312 8.86 15.23 -9.69
N GLY A 313 8.32 15.31 -10.91
CA GLY A 313 8.68 14.45 -12.03
C GLY A 313 7.82 13.20 -12.19
N GLU A 314 6.81 13.00 -11.34
CA GLU A 314 6.02 11.78 -11.29
C GLU A 314 4.91 11.69 -12.37
N VAL A 315 4.52 12.84 -12.93
CA VAL A 315 3.46 12.98 -13.94
C VAL A 315 4.02 13.51 -15.27
N GLU A 316 3.74 12.84 -16.39
CA GLU A 316 4.11 13.31 -17.73
C GLU A 316 3.29 14.54 -18.15
N SER A 317 1.97 14.47 -17.98
CA SER A 317 1.05 15.54 -18.40
C SER A 317 -0.31 15.41 -17.72
N PHE A 318 -1.07 16.52 -17.70
CA PHE A 318 -2.44 16.57 -17.21
C PHE A 318 -3.42 16.95 -18.33
N LYS A 319 -4.62 16.37 -18.30
CA LYS A 319 -5.76 16.84 -19.09
C LYS A 319 -7.01 16.93 -18.25
N LEU A 320 -7.81 17.94 -18.58
CA LEU A 320 -9.15 18.09 -18.06
C LEU A 320 -10.14 17.36 -18.98
N VAL A 321 -10.87 16.39 -18.44
CA VAL A 321 -11.69 15.46 -19.21
C VAL A 321 -13.13 15.47 -18.67
N PRO A 322 -14.18 15.57 -19.53
CA PRO A 322 -15.56 15.44 -19.08
C PRO A 322 -15.78 14.13 -18.31
N VAL A 323 -16.53 14.15 -17.21
CA VAL A 323 -16.74 12.92 -16.40
C VAL A 323 -17.39 11.79 -17.22
N THR A 324 -18.27 12.12 -18.17
CA THR A 324 -18.86 11.15 -19.10
C THR A 324 -17.81 10.49 -19.99
N HIS A 325 -16.81 11.24 -20.43
CA HIS A 325 -15.68 10.72 -21.22
C HIS A 325 -14.79 9.82 -20.35
N VAL A 326 -14.51 10.22 -19.11
CA VAL A 326 -13.77 9.38 -18.15
C VAL A 326 -14.49 8.04 -17.95
N ALA A 327 -15.82 8.06 -17.74
CA ALA A 327 -16.61 6.84 -17.63
C ALA A 327 -16.46 5.93 -18.86
N ASN A 328 -16.50 6.49 -20.07
CA ASN A 328 -16.32 5.73 -21.32
C ASN A 328 -14.90 5.13 -21.45
N ILE A 329 -13.87 5.90 -21.07
CA ILE A 329 -12.47 5.42 -21.08
C ILE A 329 -12.34 4.21 -20.14
N ILE A 330 -12.91 4.30 -18.93
CA ILE A 330 -12.92 3.19 -17.98
C ILE A 330 -13.67 2.00 -18.57
N ARG A 331 -14.88 2.17 -19.09
CA ARG A 331 -15.66 1.05 -19.65
C ARG A 331 -14.94 0.30 -20.77
N ARG A 332 -14.20 1.00 -21.62
CA ARG A 332 -13.77 0.48 -22.94
C ARG A 332 -12.28 0.23 -23.09
N THR A 333 -11.44 0.71 -22.17
CA THR A 333 -9.98 0.67 -22.32
C THR A 333 -9.29 0.17 -21.07
N GLN A 334 -7.99 -0.11 -21.15
CA GLN A 334 -7.13 -0.38 -19.99
C GLN A 334 -6.11 0.76 -19.77
N PHE A 335 -6.45 1.99 -20.13
CA PHE A 335 -5.53 3.13 -20.07
C PHE A 335 -5.23 3.59 -18.64
N PHE A 336 -6.19 3.46 -17.72
CA PHE A 336 -5.99 3.78 -16.31
C PHE A 336 -5.21 2.69 -15.58
N LYS A 337 -4.29 3.12 -14.70
CA LYS A 337 -3.75 2.29 -13.63
C LYS A 337 -4.91 1.62 -12.90
N ALA A 338 -4.82 0.29 -12.73
CA ALA A 338 -5.97 -0.55 -12.42
C ALA A 338 -6.82 -0.05 -11.22
N ASN A 339 -6.18 0.23 -10.09
CA ASN A 339 -6.88 0.64 -8.87
C ASN A 339 -7.47 2.06 -8.93
N CYS A 340 -7.06 2.87 -9.90
CA CYS A 340 -7.63 4.21 -10.10
C CYS A 340 -9.06 4.14 -10.63
N ASN A 341 -9.34 3.11 -11.44
CA ASN A 341 -10.70 2.86 -11.90
C ASN A 341 -11.68 2.71 -10.72
N LEU A 342 -11.28 2.04 -9.62
CA LEU A 342 -12.19 1.80 -8.47
C LEU A 342 -12.63 3.11 -7.82
N VAL A 343 -11.68 4.02 -7.57
CA VAL A 343 -11.95 5.32 -6.94
C VAL A 343 -12.77 6.22 -7.86
N ILE A 344 -12.52 6.19 -9.18
CA ILE A 344 -13.33 6.95 -10.13
C ILE A 344 -14.73 6.35 -10.26
N ILE A 345 -14.88 5.02 -10.26
CA ILE A 345 -16.22 4.39 -10.25
C ILE A 345 -17.00 4.81 -8.99
N ASP A 346 -16.36 4.84 -7.82
CA ASP A 346 -16.98 5.37 -6.59
C ASP A 346 -17.40 6.85 -6.74
N PHE A 347 -16.59 7.68 -7.41
CA PHE A 347 -16.97 9.05 -7.78
C PHE A 347 -18.21 9.07 -8.70
N LEU A 348 -18.27 8.21 -9.71
CA LEU A 348 -19.43 8.13 -10.61
C LEU A 348 -20.72 7.77 -9.87
N PHE A 349 -20.67 6.88 -8.88
CA PHE A 349 -21.80 6.59 -7.98
C PHE A 349 -22.22 7.82 -7.18
N ARG A 350 -21.28 8.43 -6.45
CA ARG A 350 -21.58 9.55 -5.54
C ARG A 350 -22.07 10.80 -6.26
N HIS A 351 -21.67 11.00 -7.52
CA HIS A 351 -22.06 12.15 -8.35
C HIS A 351 -23.20 11.85 -9.34
N GLY A 352 -23.81 10.66 -9.29
CA GLY A 352 -25.03 10.34 -10.03
C GLY A 352 -24.84 9.99 -11.52
N TYR A 353 -23.64 9.59 -11.92
CA TYR A 353 -23.32 9.13 -13.28
C TYR A 353 -23.60 7.64 -13.49
N ILE A 354 -23.63 6.86 -12.41
CA ILE A 354 -24.15 5.49 -12.36
C ILE A 354 -25.45 5.56 -11.56
N LYS A 355 -26.53 5.01 -12.10
CA LYS A 355 -27.89 5.17 -11.57
C LYS A 355 -28.49 3.85 -11.10
N PRO A 356 -29.39 3.86 -10.10
CA PRO A 356 -30.02 2.62 -9.60
C PRO A 356 -30.72 1.77 -10.66
N GLU A 357 -31.10 2.37 -11.80
CA GLU A 357 -31.72 1.68 -12.94
C GLU A 357 -30.70 0.86 -13.77
N ASP A 358 -29.39 1.06 -13.58
CA ASP A 358 -28.35 0.33 -14.29
C ASP A 358 -28.27 -1.13 -13.78
N LEU A 359 -28.23 -2.09 -14.72
CA LEU A 359 -28.23 -3.51 -14.38
C LEU A 359 -26.94 -3.87 -13.62
N GLY A 360 -27.09 -4.36 -12.39
CA GLY A 360 -25.97 -4.70 -11.51
C GLY A 360 -25.50 -3.56 -10.59
N TYR A 361 -26.24 -2.45 -10.49
CA TYR A 361 -25.88 -1.29 -9.64
C TYR A 361 -25.41 -1.67 -8.23
N LEU A 362 -26.21 -2.44 -7.48
CA LEU A 362 -25.89 -2.82 -6.10
C LEU A 362 -24.71 -3.78 -6.01
N GLU A 363 -24.59 -4.71 -6.98
CA GLU A 363 -23.47 -5.65 -7.04
C GLU A 363 -22.16 -4.91 -7.31
N LEU A 364 -22.16 -3.96 -8.26
CA LEU A 364 -20.99 -3.14 -8.55
C LEU A 364 -20.62 -2.28 -7.33
N LEU A 365 -21.59 -1.62 -6.70
CA LEU A 365 -21.37 -0.81 -5.50
C LEU A 365 -20.73 -1.60 -4.36
N GLN A 366 -21.22 -2.82 -4.12
CA GLN A 366 -20.66 -3.73 -3.12
C GLN A 366 -19.25 -4.19 -3.50
N SER A 367 -19.01 -4.47 -4.78
CA SER A 367 -17.73 -4.99 -5.27
C SER A 367 -16.56 -4.01 -5.13
N LEU A 368 -16.83 -2.70 -4.97
CA LEU A 368 -15.81 -1.69 -4.67
C LEU A 368 -15.24 -1.80 -3.24
N ARG A 369 -15.83 -2.65 -2.40
CA ARG A 369 -15.47 -2.87 -0.98
C ARG A 369 -15.28 -4.36 -0.69
N SER A 370 -14.74 -5.10 -1.67
CA SER A 370 -14.53 -6.55 -1.57
C SER A 370 -13.37 -6.93 -0.64
N GLY A 371 -12.39 -6.04 -0.47
CA GLY A 371 -11.28 -6.25 0.45
C GLY A 371 -11.65 -5.94 1.90
N ASP A 372 -10.90 -6.52 2.84
CA ASP A 372 -11.04 -6.23 4.27
C ASP A 372 -10.64 -4.78 4.60
N CYS A 373 -11.63 -3.95 4.92
CA CYS A 373 -11.46 -2.55 5.30
C CYS A 373 -11.09 -2.33 6.78
N SER A 374 -10.99 -3.40 7.59
CA SER A 374 -10.90 -3.27 9.05
C SER A 374 -9.66 -2.55 9.53
#